data_AF-A0A2T7UB37-F1
#
_entry.id   AF-A0A2T7UB37-F1
#
_cell.length_a   1.000
_cell.length_b   1.000
_cell.length_c   1.000
_cell.angle_alpha   90.00
_cell.angle_beta   90.00
_cell.angle_gamma   90.00
#
_symmetry.space_group_name_H-M   'P 1'
#
loop_
_entity.id
_entity.type
_entity.pdbx_description
1 polymer ?
#
loop_
_entity_poly.entity_id
_entity_poly.type
_entity_poly.pdbx_seq_one_letter_code
_entity_poly.pdbx_strand_id
1 'polypeptide(L)'
;MNYVLDTNVLKAAVRSPSGASAEILRRVLLRQVGALCSVPLFMEYEAVLLRPEHLAAAGAHADQVINLLDALAGVVIRVEIQFLWRPQLRDPNDDLVLELAVNGQGVGDSVAIVTSNQKDFWPQASKFGIGVMTPRQFFQGA
;
A
#
# COMPACT_ATOMS: atom_id res chain seq x y z
N MET A 1 -6.80 -12.27 6.59
CA MET A 1 -5.91 -11.86 5.47
C MET A 1 -5.76 -10.35 5.50
N ASN A 2 -4.52 -9.88 5.55
CA ASN A 2 -4.16 -8.47 5.55
C ASN A 2 -3.40 -8.10 4.28
N TYR A 3 -3.48 -6.83 3.90
CA TYR A 3 -2.87 -6.33 2.67
C TYR A 3 -1.89 -5.20 2.94
N VAL A 4 -0.79 -5.17 2.22
CA VAL A 4 0.06 -3.98 2.10
C VAL A 4 -0.28 -3.30 0.78
N LEU A 5 -0.70 -2.05 0.84
CA LEU A 5 -0.96 -1.27 -0.36
C LEU A 5 0.33 -0.60 -0.81
N ASP A 6 0.76 -0.84 -2.04
CA ASP A 6 1.85 -0.08 -2.64
C ASP A 6 1.43 1.39 -2.80
N THR A 7 2.37 2.32 -2.67
CA THR A 7 2.19 3.76 -2.93
C THR A 7 1.57 4.02 -4.31
N ASN A 8 1.84 3.18 -5.32
CA ASN A 8 1.20 3.31 -6.63
C ASN A 8 -0.33 3.06 -6.61
N VAL A 9 -0.82 2.25 -5.68
CA VAL A 9 -2.25 1.99 -5.51
C VAL A 9 -2.92 3.21 -4.93
N LEU A 10 -2.33 3.83 -3.90
CA LEU A 10 -2.85 5.07 -3.31
C LEU A 10 -2.84 6.23 -4.31
N LYS A 11 -1.75 6.39 -5.08
CA LYS A 11 -1.69 7.36 -6.18
C LYS A 11 -2.84 7.17 -7.18
N ALA A 12 -3.10 5.93 -7.59
CA ALA A 12 -4.17 5.62 -8.52
C ALA A 12 -5.56 5.85 -7.90
N ALA A 13 -5.74 5.54 -6.61
CA ALA A 13 -6.98 5.74 -5.88
C ALA A 13 -7.38 7.22 -5.82
N VAL A 14 -6.42 8.10 -5.51
CA VAL A 14 -6.65 9.54 -5.42
C VAL A 14 -6.90 10.17 -6.80
N ARG A 15 -6.24 9.66 -7.84
CA ARG A 15 -6.42 10.16 -9.23
C ARG A 15 -7.67 9.64 -9.93
N SER A 16 -8.18 8.47 -9.55
CA SER A 16 -9.33 7.84 -10.20
C SER A 16 -10.30 7.27 -9.16
N PRO A 17 -11.23 8.09 -8.65
CA PRO A 17 -12.15 7.70 -7.58
C PRO A 17 -13.12 6.56 -7.92
N SER A 18 -13.28 6.24 -9.21
CA SER A 18 -14.08 5.12 -9.72
C SER A 18 -13.25 3.88 -10.07
N GLY A 19 -11.92 3.94 -9.92
CA GLY A 19 -11.02 2.83 -10.24
C GLY A 19 -10.93 1.77 -9.15
N ALA A 20 -10.38 0.61 -9.51
CA ALA A 20 -10.19 -0.53 -8.60
C ALA A 20 -9.39 -0.13 -7.34
N SER A 21 -8.33 0.67 -7.47
CA SER A 21 -7.53 1.13 -6.33
C SER A 21 -8.34 1.99 -5.36
N ALA A 22 -9.23 2.86 -5.86
CA ALA A 22 -10.10 3.68 -5.02
C ALA A 22 -11.12 2.84 -4.27
N GLU A 23 -11.64 1.79 -4.90
CA GLU A 23 -12.54 0.85 -4.22
C GLU A 23 -11.83 0.04 -3.13
N ILE A 24 -10.59 -0.42 -3.36
CA ILE A 24 -9.79 -1.06 -2.31
C ILE A 24 -9.60 -0.10 -1.13
N LEU A 25 -9.18 1.14 -1.40
CA LEU A 25 -8.99 2.16 -0.36
C LEU A 25 -10.29 2.45 0.40
N ARG A 26 -11.44 2.52 -0.29
CA ARG A 26 -12.75 2.66 0.36
C ARG A 26 -13.05 1.48 1.29
N ARG A 27 -12.81 0.24 0.87
CA ARG A 27 -13.00 -0.94 1.73
C ARG A 27 -12.08 -0.96 2.94
N VAL A 28 -10.85 -0.47 2.80
CA VAL A 28 -9.93 -0.27 3.94
C VAL A 28 -10.46 0.78 4.91
N LEU A 29 -10.88 1.95 4.41
CA LEU A 29 -11.48 3.01 5.23
C LEU A 29 -12.74 2.56 5.97
N LEU A 30 -13.53 1.68 5.35
CA LEU A 30 -14.72 1.06 5.95
C LEU A 30 -14.39 -0.15 6.84
N ARG A 31 -13.11 -0.48 7.06
CA ARG A 31 -12.63 -1.64 7.84
C ARG A 31 -13.15 -2.99 7.32
N GLN A 32 -13.53 -3.06 6.05
CA GLN A 32 -13.95 -4.30 5.38
C GLN A 32 -12.74 -5.11 4.89
N VAL A 33 -11.59 -4.46 4.74
CA VAL A 33 -10.32 -5.05 4.32
C VAL A 33 -9.23 -4.58 5.28
N GLY A 34 -8.47 -5.51 5.86
CA GLY A 34 -7.34 -5.18 6.72
C GLY A 34 -6.15 -4.69 5.90
N ALA A 35 -5.63 -3.50 6.25
CA ALA A 35 -4.43 -2.95 5.63
C ALA A 35 -3.32 -2.77 6.67
N LEU A 36 -2.14 -3.30 6.40
CA LEU A 36 -0.95 -3.09 7.24
C LEU A 36 -0.23 -1.82 6.79
N CYS A 37 0.33 -1.09 7.75
CA CYS A 37 1.20 0.04 7.45
C CYS A 37 2.31 0.19 8.51
N SER A 38 3.51 0.57 8.09
CA SER A 38 4.59 1.01 8.97
C SER A 38 4.75 2.52 8.87
N VAL A 39 5.40 3.13 9.87
CA VAL A 39 5.70 4.57 9.84
C VAL A 39 6.48 4.98 8.58
N PRO A 40 7.55 4.27 8.17
CA PRO A 40 8.28 4.63 6.95
C PRO A 40 7.41 4.60 5.69
N LEU A 41 6.55 3.59 5.53
CA LEU A 41 5.67 3.51 4.35
C LEU A 41 4.60 4.60 4.38
N PHE A 42 4.07 4.94 5.55
CA PHE A 42 3.10 6.02 5.68
C PHE A 42 3.71 7.39 5.34
N MET A 43 4.96 7.64 5.76
CA MET A 43 5.72 8.83 5.36
C MET A 43 5.94 8.89 3.85
N GLU A 44 6.19 7.75 3.19
CA GLU A 44 6.29 7.67 1.72
C GLU A 44 4.95 8.03 1.05
N TYR A 45 3.82 7.58 1.59
CA TYR A 45 2.50 7.97 1.08
C TYR A 45 2.30 9.48 1.14
N GLU A 46 2.61 10.11 2.27
CA GLU A 46 2.50 11.56 2.44
C GLU A 46 3.43 12.30 1.47
N ALA A 47 4.71 11.92 1.45
CA ALA A 47 5.72 12.55 0.60
C ALA A 47 5.44 12.40 -0.90
N VAL A 48 4.73 11.36 -1.32
CA VAL A 48 4.34 11.13 -2.71
C VAL A 48 3.02 11.82 -3.05
N LEU A 49 1.97 11.63 -2.25
CA LEU A 49 0.64 12.14 -2.60
C LEU A 49 0.56 13.68 -2.54
N LEU A 50 1.39 14.32 -1.71
CA LEU A 50 1.43 15.78 -1.57
C LEU A 50 2.29 16.49 -2.63
N ARG A 51 2.94 15.78 -3.55
CA ARG A 51 3.71 16.46 -4.61
C ARG A 51 2.76 17.19 -5.56
N PRO A 52 3.15 18.38 -6.08
CA PRO A 52 2.29 19.18 -6.94
C PRO A 52 1.71 18.44 -8.15
N GLU A 53 2.49 17.57 -8.79
CA GLU A 53 2.05 16.76 -9.93
C GLU A 53 1.02 15.68 -9.58
N HIS A 54 0.99 15.23 -8.33
CA HIS A 54 0.00 14.27 -7.83
C HIS A 54 -1.29 14.97 -7.45
N LEU A 55 -1.20 16.11 -6.77
CA LEU A 55 -2.34 16.98 -6.45
C LEU A 55 -3.05 17.48 -7.71
N ALA A 56 -2.29 18.02 -8.68
CA ALA A 56 -2.82 18.52 -9.94
C ALA A 56 -3.52 17.42 -10.75
N ALA A 57 -2.90 16.23 -10.85
CA ALA A 57 -3.50 15.11 -11.57
C ALA A 57 -4.75 14.53 -10.89
N ALA A 58 -4.90 14.73 -9.58
CA ALA A 58 -6.09 14.34 -8.83
C ALA A 58 -7.18 15.42 -8.82
N GLY A 59 -6.86 16.65 -9.22
CA GLY A 59 -7.75 17.80 -9.02
C GLY A 59 -8.04 18.07 -7.54
N ALA A 60 -7.08 17.77 -6.66
CA ALA A 60 -7.24 17.84 -5.21
C ALA A 60 -6.31 18.88 -4.58
N HIS A 61 -6.74 19.42 -3.45
CA HIS A 61 -5.93 20.27 -2.60
C HIS A 61 -5.17 19.43 -1.55
N ALA A 62 -4.06 19.98 -1.04
CA ALA A 62 -3.20 19.27 -0.09
C ALA A 62 -3.95 18.89 1.21
N ASP A 63 -4.82 19.77 1.71
CA ASP A 63 -5.66 19.53 2.89
C ASP A 63 -6.63 18.35 2.69
N GLN A 64 -7.18 18.18 1.48
CA GLN A 64 -8.04 17.03 1.15
C GLN A 64 -7.26 15.71 1.18
N VAL A 65 -6.02 15.71 0.69
CA VAL A 65 -5.14 14.54 0.73
C VAL A 65 -4.68 14.23 2.16
N ILE A 66 -4.36 15.25 2.95
CA ILE A 66 -4.02 15.09 4.37
C ILE A 66 -5.21 14.48 5.13
N ASN A 67 -6.43 15.00 4.94
CA ASN A 67 -7.62 14.45 5.58
C ASN A 67 -7.86 12.98 5.21
N LEU A 68 -7.58 12.58 3.97
CA LEU A 68 -7.66 11.18 3.54
C LEU A 68 -6.60 10.33 4.25
N LEU A 69 -5.37 10.81 4.35
CA LEU A 69 -4.29 10.13 5.06
C LEU A 69 -4.61 10.00 6.55
N ASP A 70 -5.10 11.03 7.21
CA ASP A 70 -5.51 10.98 8.62
C ASP A 70 -6.60 9.92 8.85
N ALA A 71 -7.60 9.84 7.96
CA ALA A 71 -8.61 8.81 8.02
C ALA A 71 -8.02 7.40 7.82
N LEU A 72 -7.06 7.25 6.89
CA LEU A 72 -6.35 5.99 6.67
C LEU A 72 -5.52 5.59 7.91
N ALA A 73 -4.81 6.53 8.52
CA ALA A 73 -4.02 6.31 9.74
C ALA A 73 -4.89 5.77 10.90
N GLY A 74 -6.15 6.20 10.98
CA GLY A 74 -7.11 5.73 12.00
C GLY A 74 -7.62 4.30 11.80
N VAL A 75 -7.41 3.68 10.63
CA VAL A 75 -7.95 2.35 10.29
C VAL A 75 -6.88 1.30 9.96
N VAL A 76 -5.66 1.69 9.59
CA VAL A 76 -4.58 0.75 9.28
C VAL A 76 -4.10 0.03 10.54
N ILE A 77 -3.64 -1.21 10.35
CA ILE A 77 -2.97 -2.01 11.38
C ILE A 77 -1.49 -1.63 11.34
N ARG A 78 -1.02 -0.98 12.42
CA ARG A 78 0.38 -0.59 12.53
C ARG A 78 1.27 -1.82 12.69
N VAL A 79 2.32 -1.90 11.87
CA VAL A 79 3.39 -2.90 11.99
C VAL A 79 4.70 -2.18 12.29
N GLU A 80 5.35 -2.60 13.38
CA GLU A 80 6.72 -2.18 13.69
C GLU A 80 7.72 -3.01 12.88
N ILE A 81 8.71 -2.35 12.28
CA ILE A 81 9.77 -3.03 11.53
C ILE A 81 10.83 -3.49 12.54
N GLN A 82 10.83 -4.79 12.83
CA GLN A 82 11.79 -5.39 13.77
C GLN A 82 13.07 -5.87 13.07
N PHE A 83 12.95 -6.22 11.79
CA PHE A 83 14.07 -6.69 10.96
C PHE A 83 14.12 -5.90 9.67
N LEU A 84 15.31 -5.37 9.37
CA LEU A 84 15.60 -4.70 8.11
C LEU A 84 15.98 -5.75 7.07
N TRP A 85 15.16 -5.89 6.04
CA TRP A 85 15.38 -6.87 4.97
C TRP A 85 15.99 -6.26 3.72
N ARG A 86 16.04 -4.93 3.63
CA ARG A 86 16.52 -4.20 2.45
C ARG A 86 18.04 -4.30 2.29
N PRO A 87 18.56 -4.23 1.05
CA PRO A 87 17.82 -4.22 -0.21
C PRO A 87 17.47 -5.65 -0.69
N GLN A 88 16.26 -5.83 -1.23
CA GLN A 88 15.85 -7.08 -1.91
C GLN A 88 15.44 -6.82 -3.36
N LEU A 89 14.73 -5.72 -3.60
CA LEU A 89 14.13 -5.42 -4.89
C LEU A 89 15.06 -4.62 -5.80
N ARG A 90 14.74 -4.60 -7.09
CA ARG A 90 15.48 -3.81 -8.08
C ARG A 90 15.18 -2.31 -7.94
N ASP A 91 13.93 -1.96 -7.63
CA ASP A 91 13.53 -0.61 -7.29
C ASP A 91 13.61 -0.43 -5.76
N PRO A 92 14.53 0.39 -5.24
CA PRO A 92 14.66 0.62 -3.80
C PRO A 92 13.42 1.25 -3.17
N ASN A 93 12.52 1.87 -3.94
CA ASN A 93 11.29 2.44 -3.41
C ASN A 93 10.28 1.35 -3.02
N ASP A 94 10.31 0.21 -3.71
CA ASP A 94 9.40 -0.91 -3.45
C ASP A 94 9.85 -1.75 -2.24
N ASP A 95 11.12 -1.65 -1.84
CA ASP A 95 11.69 -2.37 -0.71
C ASP A 95 10.97 -2.04 0.62
N LEU A 96 10.46 -0.80 0.77
CA LEU A 96 9.59 -0.38 1.88
C LEU A 96 8.33 -1.26 2.00
N VAL A 97 7.72 -1.57 0.85
CA VAL A 97 6.47 -2.33 0.75
C VAL A 97 6.73 -3.80 1.05
N LEU A 98 7.78 -4.38 0.46
CA LEU A 98 8.15 -5.77 0.73
C LEU A 98 8.58 -5.97 2.19
N GLU A 99 9.41 -5.09 2.73
CA GLU A 99 9.86 -5.18 4.13
C GLU A 99 8.68 -5.17 5.12
N LEU A 100 7.72 -4.28 4.89
CA LEU A 100 6.49 -4.25 5.68
C LEU A 100 5.71 -5.56 5.54
N ALA A 101 5.57 -6.09 4.33
CA ALA A 101 4.83 -7.32 4.11
C ALA A 101 5.46 -8.50 4.87
N VAL A 102 6.79 -8.59 4.89
CA VAL A 102 7.54 -9.62 5.63
C VAL A 102 7.38 -9.46 7.14
N ASN A 103 7.60 -8.24 7.67
CA ASN A 103 7.41 -8.00 9.11
C ASN A 103 5.95 -8.21 9.54
N GLY A 104 5.01 -7.90 8.65
CA GLY A 104 3.57 -8.04 8.88
C GLY A 104 3.09 -9.48 9.04
N GLN A 105 3.84 -10.48 8.57
CA GLN A 105 3.50 -11.90 8.80
C GLN A 105 3.46 -12.25 10.30
N GLY A 106 4.15 -11.49 11.15
CA GLY A 106 4.10 -11.66 12.62
C GLY A 106 2.75 -11.32 13.26
N VAL A 107 1.82 -10.70 12.53
CA VAL A 107 0.48 -10.34 13.03
C VAL A 107 -0.47 -11.56 13.06
N GLY A 108 -0.06 -12.72 12.52
CA GLY A 108 -0.78 -14.00 12.62
C GLY A 108 -1.74 -14.30 11.47
N ASP A 109 -2.17 -13.28 10.73
CA ASP A 109 -2.89 -13.41 9.46
C ASP A 109 -1.93 -13.51 8.27
N SER A 110 -2.37 -14.14 7.19
CA SER A 110 -1.66 -14.09 5.90
C SER A 110 -1.59 -12.66 5.36
N VAL A 111 -0.48 -12.35 4.67
CA VAL A 111 -0.17 -11.02 4.12
C VAL A 111 0.07 -11.09 2.62
N ALA A 112 -0.52 -10.15 1.88
CA ALA A 112 -0.25 -9.97 0.45
C ALA A 112 -0.03 -8.49 0.09
N ILE A 113 0.74 -8.25 -0.96
CA ILE A 113 0.98 -6.92 -1.53
C ILE A 113 -0.01 -6.66 -2.65
N VAL A 114 -0.66 -5.49 -2.62
CA VAL A 114 -1.44 -4.96 -3.74
C VAL A 114 -0.60 -3.91 -4.45
N THR A 115 -0.29 -4.13 -5.73
CA THR A 115 0.52 -3.23 -6.56
C THR A 115 0.12 -3.29 -8.02
N SER A 116 0.28 -2.18 -8.75
CA SER A 116 0.12 -2.20 -10.21
C SER A 116 1.35 -2.76 -10.94
N ASN A 117 2.47 -2.96 -10.25
CA ASN A 117 3.77 -3.32 -10.83
C ASN A 117 4.33 -4.65 -10.29
N GLN A 118 3.60 -5.75 -10.42
CA GLN A 118 4.01 -7.06 -9.86
C GLN A 118 5.43 -7.51 -10.23
N LYS A 119 5.90 -7.15 -11.43
CA LYS A 119 7.24 -7.48 -11.92
C LYS A 119 8.38 -6.91 -11.06
N ASP A 120 8.12 -5.84 -10.30
CA ASP A 120 9.14 -5.20 -9.46
C ASP A 120 9.33 -5.95 -8.13
N PHE A 121 8.36 -6.80 -7.76
CA PHE A 121 8.36 -7.63 -6.56
C PHE A 121 8.80 -9.08 -6.81
N TRP A 122 8.58 -9.60 -8.02
CA TRP A 122 8.95 -10.98 -8.37
C TRP A 122 10.38 -11.08 -8.90
N PRO A 123 11.11 -12.16 -8.57
CA PRO A 123 10.71 -13.32 -7.77
C PRO A 123 10.94 -13.16 -6.26
N GLN A 124 11.41 -12.03 -5.77
CA GLN A 124 11.86 -11.87 -4.38
C GLN A 124 10.72 -12.07 -3.37
N ALA A 125 9.53 -11.55 -3.65
CA ALA A 125 8.37 -11.73 -2.77
C ALA A 125 8.06 -13.22 -2.48
N SER A 126 8.28 -14.13 -3.44
CA SER A 126 7.95 -15.56 -3.24
C SER A 126 8.94 -16.25 -2.33
N LYS A 127 10.20 -15.78 -2.31
CA LYS A 127 11.22 -16.27 -1.37
C LYS A 127 10.84 -16.00 0.09
N PHE A 128 10.00 -14.98 0.33
CA PHE A 128 9.43 -14.64 1.63
C PHE A 128 8.00 -15.18 1.83
N GLY A 129 7.46 -15.94 0.88
CA GLY A 129 6.08 -16.42 0.94
C GLY A 129 5.03 -15.30 0.86
N ILE A 130 5.37 -14.14 0.29
CA ILE A 130 4.46 -13.00 0.12
C ILE A 130 3.75 -13.10 -1.24
N GLY A 131 2.42 -13.12 -1.20
CA GLY A 131 1.59 -13.00 -2.40
C GLY A 131 1.61 -11.57 -2.94
N VAL A 132 1.61 -11.42 -4.27
CA VAL A 132 1.55 -10.11 -4.94
C VAL A 132 0.40 -10.14 -5.94
N MET A 133 -0.46 -9.12 -5.93
CA MET A 133 -1.61 -9.02 -6.81
C MET A 133 -1.86 -7.59 -7.30
N THR A 134 -2.48 -7.46 -8.46
CA THR A 134 -2.99 -6.16 -8.95
C THR A 134 -4.29 -5.77 -8.25
N PRO A 135 -4.63 -4.45 -8.24
CA PRO A 135 -5.95 -4.00 -7.82
C PRO A 135 -7.10 -4.72 -8.56
N ARG A 136 -6.91 -5.11 -9.83
CA ARG A 136 -7.92 -5.88 -10.58
C ARG A 136 -8.05 -7.32 -10.05
N GLN A 137 -6.93 -8.00 -9.82
CA GLN A 137 -6.91 -9.37 -9.31
C GLN A 137 -7.48 -9.46 -7.89
N PHE A 138 -7.31 -8.41 -7.08
CA PHE A 138 -7.93 -8.32 -5.74
C PHE A 138 -9.43 -8.61 -5.77
N PHE A 139 -10.17 -8.11 -6.76
CA PHE A 139 -11.61 -8.34 -6.89
C PHE A 139 -11.99 -9.63 -7.64
N GLN A 140 -11.01 -10.38 -8.15
CA GLN A 140 -11.25 -11.65 -8.85
C GLN A 140 -11.10 -12.86 -7.93
N GLY A 141 -10.54 -12.68 -6.73
CA GLY A 141 -10.32 -13.72 -5.73
C GLY A 141 -10.90 -13.40 -4.34
N ALA A 142 -11.84 -12.45 -4.26
CA ALA A 142 -12.58 -12.09 -3.05
C ALA A 142 -13.93 -12.79 -2.98
#